data_AF-A0A9D0HHF2-F1
#
_entry.id   AF-A0A9D0HHF2-F1
#
_cell.length_a   1.000
_cell.length_b   1.000
_cell.length_c   1.000
_cell.angle_alpha   90.00
_cell.angle_beta   90.00
_cell.angle_gamma   90.00
#
_symmetry.space_group_name_H-M   'P 1'
#
loop_
_entity.id
_entity.type
_entity.pdbx_description
1 polymer ?
#
loop_
_entity_poly.entity_id
_entity_poly.type
_entity_poly.pdbx_seq_one_letter_code
_entity_poly.pdbx_strand_id
1 'polypeptide(L)'
;DGDNDSARLQHALGVVARGEVLFVADTFNNKIKRLDPTLGSLTSVAGGRRSQLYEPGGLALLPDGRLLVADTNNHRIRTFNPDTGQLTDFALHGLSPPAARGLVMTRARKGQDDNRQPAELLHAKGRLGPGDASLLVDVAMPQNGKLTQGAPVSLVAEVVGAGIALPKKKIRRTLAAGTLPLRLPLVLAPGAHGSLRLQLNYYWCTSGDTAACIPERSVLEVKLDTSGKAGGQARVVHRPRQR
;
A
#
# COMPACT_ATOMS: atom_id res chain seq x y z
N ASP A 1 -0.95 -2.68 34.64
CA ASP A 1 -0.97 -1.75 35.77
C ASP A 1 -0.40 -2.48 36.94
N GLY A 2 0.18 -1.78 37.90
CA GLY A 2 0.86 -2.40 39.03
C GLY A 2 2.06 -1.57 39.48
N ASP A 3 2.84 -2.17 40.37
CA ASP A 3 4.12 -1.65 40.81
C ASP A 3 5.25 -1.96 39.80
N ASN A 4 6.48 -1.58 40.14
CA ASN A 4 7.67 -1.81 39.33
C ASN A 4 7.90 -3.28 38.96
N ASP A 5 7.49 -4.24 39.79
CA ASP A 5 7.78 -5.67 39.60
C ASP A 5 6.67 -6.40 38.83
N SER A 6 5.43 -5.92 38.96
CA SER A 6 4.24 -6.53 38.37
C SER A 6 3.74 -5.83 37.11
N ALA A 7 4.05 -4.55 36.93
CA ALA A 7 3.63 -3.79 35.77
C ALA A 7 4.21 -4.41 34.48
N ARG A 8 3.37 -4.46 33.44
CA ARG A 8 3.76 -4.89 32.09
C ARG A 8 3.30 -3.86 31.08
N LEU A 9 4.13 -3.69 30.06
CA LEU A 9 3.88 -2.89 28.86
C LEU A 9 3.97 -3.82 27.65
N GLN A 10 3.42 -3.40 26.51
CA GLN A 10 3.53 -4.11 25.25
C GLN A 10 3.88 -3.13 24.13
N HIS A 11 5.14 -3.24 23.67
CA HIS A 11 5.67 -2.45 22.56
C HIS A 11 5.50 -0.94 22.78
N ALA A 12 5.91 -0.44 23.94
CA ALA A 12 5.85 0.98 24.25
C ALA A 12 6.77 1.79 23.32
N LEU A 13 6.21 2.79 22.62
CA LEU A 13 6.93 3.55 21.59
C LEU A 13 7.19 5.02 21.96
N GLY A 14 6.35 5.60 22.82
CA GLY A 14 6.44 7.02 23.20
C GLY A 14 6.49 7.20 24.71
N VAL A 15 7.30 8.17 25.16
CA VAL A 15 7.38 8.60 26.56
C VAL A 15 7.51 10.12 26.62
N VAL A 16 6.85 10.74 27.59
CA VAL A 16 6.98 12.17 27.88
C VAL A 16 6.89 12.44 29.37
N ALA A 17 7.68 13.39 29.88
CA ALA A 17 7.62 13.82 31.27
C ALA A 17 6.68 15.02 31.45
N ARG A 18 5.95 15.06 32.58
CA ARG A 18 5.23 16.22 33.10
C ARG A 18 5.59 16.37 34.57
N GLY A 19 6.59 17.19 34.86
CA GLY A 19 7.26 17.19 36.16
C GLY A 19 7.93 15.84 36.42
N GLU A 20 7.78 15.31 37.64
CA GLU A 20 8.34 14.01 38.06
C GLU A 20 7.58 12.79 37.51
N VAL A 21 6.45 13.01 36.84
CA VAL A 21 5.59 11.93 36.32
C VAL A 21 5.89 11.70 34.85
N LEU A 22 5.97 10.43 34.46
CA LEU A 22 6.13 10.03 33.06
C LEU A 22 4.80 9.52 32.50
N PHE A 23 4.52 9.86 31.25
CA PHE A 23 3.42 9.27 30.48
C PHE A 23 4.01 8.41 29.37
N VAL A 24 3.49 7.19 29.22
CA VAL A 24 3.98 6.20 28.28
C VAL A 24 2.85 5.78 27.33
N ALA A 25 3.13 5.78 26.03
CA ALA A 25 2.27 5.19 25.03
C ALA A 25 2.52 3.68 25.00
N ASP A 26 1.62 2.93 25.63
CA ASP A 26 1.63 1.47 25.68
C ASP A 26 0.92 0.93 24.43
N THR A 27 1.63 1.02 23.31
CA THR A 27 1.10 0.98 21.93
C THR A 27 0.18 -0.20 21.67
N PHE A 28 0.64 -1.44 21.90
CA PHE A 28 -0.15 -2.63 21.55
C PHE A 28 -1.24 -2.94 22.55
N ASN A 29 -1.18 -2.34 23.74
CA ASN A 29 -2.29 -2.35 24.69
C ASN A 29 -3.31 -1.24 24.41
N ASN A 30 -3.09 -0.40 23.39
CA ASN A 30 -3.95 0.74 23.00
C ASN A 30 -4.21 1.70 24.18
N LYS A 31 -3.16 2.01 24.95
CA LYS A 31 -3.27 2.77 26.21
C LYS A 31 -2.22 3.85 26.35
N ILE A 32 -2.59 4.90 27.09
CA ILE A 32 -1.63 5.82 27.71
C ILE A 32 -1.53 5.44 29.19
N LYS A 33 -0.30 5.24 29.66
CA LYS A 33 0.02 4.92 31.05
C LYS A 33 0.62 6.14 31.74
N ARG A 34 0.33 6.31 33.02
CA ARG A 34 1.04 7.20 33.94
C ARG A 34 1.99 6.36 34.78
N LEU A 35 3.27 6.68 34.71
CA LEU A 35 4.34 6.11 35.53
C LEU A 35 4.77 7.17 36.56
N ASP A 36 4.68 6.79 37.82
CA ASP A 36 5.18 7.56 38.95
C ASP A 36 6.46 6.87 39.47
N PRO A 37 7.66 7.37 39.14
CA PRO A 37 8.90 6.72 39.52
C PRO A 37 9.16 6.77 41.04
N THR A 38 8.66 7.80 41.73
CA THR A 38 8.79 7.94 43.19
C THR A 38 7.93 6.92 43.93
N LEU A 39 6.68 6.73 43.47
CA LEU A 39 5.76 5.74 44.04
C LEU A 39 5.96 4.34 43.45
N GLY A 40 6.80 4.19 42.42
CA GLY A 40 7.03 2.93 41.71
C GLY A 40 5.75 2.34 41.11
N SER A 41 4.87 3.18 40.56
CA SER A 41 3.54 2.75 40.11
C SER A 41 3.26 3.08 38.64
N LEU A 42 2.61 2.14 37.94
CA LEU A 42 2.19 2.29 36.56
C LEU A 42 0.68 2.05 36.43
N THR A 43 -0.06 3.05 35.96
CA THR A 43 -1.53 3.03 35.86
C THR A 43 -2.01 3.40 34.47
N SER A 44 -3.09 2.78 33.98
CA SER A 44 -3.74 3.19 32.72
C SER A 44 -4.57 4.45 32.97
N VAL A 45 -4.31 5.51 32.22
CA VAL A 45 -5.02 6.80 32.36
C VAL A 45 -5.87 7.18 31.15
N ALA A 46 -5.59 6.56 30.00
CA ALA A 46 -6.45 6.58 28.82
C ALA A 46 -6.29 5.27 28.05
N GLY A 47 -7.28 4.89 27.24
CA GLY A 47 -7.19 3.68 26.42
C GLY A 47 -7.93 2.45 26.96
N GLY A 48 -7.90 1.36 26.18
CA GLY A 48 -8.55 0.07 26.49
C GLY A 48 -9.89 -0.19 25.79
N ARG A 49 -10.63 -1.22 26.26
CA ARG A 49 -11.85 -1.78 25.63
C ARG A 49 -13.01 -0.81 25.42
N ARG A 50 -12.98 0.38 26.03
CA ARG A 50 -14.03 1.41 25.93
C ARG A 50 -13.58 2.69 25.20
N SER A 51 -12.36 2.77 24.68
CA SER A 51 -11.80 4.04 24.19
C SER A 51 -11.07 3.94 22.85
N GLN A 52 -11.59 4.71 21.89
CA GLN A 52 -11.00 5.65 20.91
C GLN A 52 -9.48 5.71 20.58
N LEU A 53 -8.56 4.93 21.17
CA LEU A 53 -7.14 4.92 20.76
C LEU A 53 -6.80 3.62 20.04
N TYR A 54 -5.95 3.70 19.02
CA TYR A 54 -5.46 2.55 18.27
C TYR A 54 -3.98 2.71 17.90
N GLU A 55 -3.14 1.92 18.56
CA GLU A 55 -1.69 1.93 18.47
C GLU A 55 -1.10 3.35 18.62
N PRO A 56 -1.32 4.02 19.78
CA PRO A 56 -0.74 5.34 20.00
C PRO A 56 0.78 5.22 19.97
N GLY A 57 1.43 5.93 19.04
CA GLY A 57 2.86 5.74 18.75
C GLY A 57 3.76 6.81 19.37
N GLY A 58 3.22 7.98 19.70
CA GLY A 58 4.01 9.12 20.15
C GLY A 58 3.23 10.06 21.07
N LEU A 59 3.96 10.74 21.96
CA LEU A 59 3.45 11.69 22.94
C LEU A 59 4.29 12.97 22.93
N ALA A 60 3.65 14.11 23.19
CA ALA A 60 4.34 15.39 23.42
C ALA A 60 3.58 16.22 24.47
N LEU A 61 4.31 16.93 25.32
CA LEU A 61 3.71 17.82 26.33
C LEU A 61 3.44 19.19 25.70
N LEU A 62 2.23 19.71 25.89
CA LEU A 62 1.83 21.05 25.51
C LEU A 62 2.13 22.05 26.65
N PRO A 63 2.31 23.35 26.34
CA PRO A 63 2.56 24.38 27.35
C PRO A 63 1.47 24.51 28.42
N ASP A 64 0.24 24.11 28.11
CA ASP A 64 -0.90 24.11 29.03
C ASP A 64 -0.98 22.83 29.89
N GLY A 65 0.02 21.95 29.81
CA GLY A 65 0.09 20.71 30.58
C GLY A 65 -0.66 19.53 30.00
N ARG A 66 -1.38 19.69 28.88
CA ARG A 66 -2.00 18.58 28.14
C ARG A 66 -0.96 17.80 27.35
N LEU A 67 -1.30 16.58 26.94
CA LEU A 67 -0.48 15.78 26.04
C LEU A 67 -1.09 15.76 24.65
N LEU A 68 -0.27 15.98 23.61
CA LEU A 68 -0.58 15.53 22.27
C LEU A 68 -0.28 14.03 22.17
N VAL A 69 -1.18 13.30 21.52
CA VAL A 69 -1.07 11.87 21.27
C VAL A 69 -1.18 11.62 19.77
N ALA A 70 -0.20 10.93 19.20
CA ALA A 70 -0.26 10.41 17.84
C ALA A 70 -1.03 9.07 17.86
N ASP A 71 -2.30 9.11 17.45
CA ASP A 71 -3.21 7.96 17.43
C ASP A 71 -3.08 7.24 16.07
N THR A 72 -1.96 6.52 15.91
CA THR A 72 -1.36 6.13 14.62
C THR A 72 -2.33 5.42 13.68
N ASN A 73 -3.00 4.37 14.16
CA ASN A 73 -3.86 3.55 13.31
C ASN A 73 -5.29 4.11 13.18
N ASN A 74 -5.61 5.16 13.92
CA ASN A 74 -6.80 5.98 13.66
C ASN A 74 -6.48 7.22 12.79
N HIS A 75 -5.23 7.38 12.35
CA HIS A 75 -4.78 8.44 11.44
C HIS A 75 -5.11 9.85 11.93
N ARG A 76 -5.00 10.10 13.24
CA ARG A 76 -5.35 11.39 13.84
C ARG A 76 -4.42 11.78 14.99
N ILE A 77 -4.50 13.05 15.38
CA ILE A 77 -3.86 13.58 16.59
C ILE A 77 -4.95 13.84 17.63
N ARG A 78 -4.65 13.52 18.88
CA ARG A 78 -5.55 13.71 20.03
C ARG A 78 -4.89 14.61 21.06
N THR A 79 -5.70 15.32 21.84
CA THR A 79 -5.24 15.93 23.10
C THR A 79 -5.76 15.13 24.28
N PHE A 80 -4.88 14.81 25.22
CA PHE A 80 -5.22 14.19 26.50
C PHE A 80 -4.95 15.20 27.62
N ASN A 81 -5.95 15.47 28.45
CA ASN A 81 -5.80 16.25 29.67
C ASN A 81 -5.63 15.30 30.85
N PRO A 82 -4.42 15.20 31.47
CA PRO A 82 -4.20 14.27 32.57
C PRO A 82 -4.94 14.65 33.86
N ASP A 83 -5.34 15.91 34.03
CA ASP A 83 -6.03 16.38 35.25
C ASP A 83 -7.52 16.03 35.24
N THR A 84 -8.13 16.01 34.05
CA THR A 84 -9.56 15.67 33.88
C THR A 84 -9.79 14.28 33.31
N GLY A 85 -8.74 13.61 32.82
CA GLY A 85 -8.84 12.36 32.07
C GLY A 85 -9.46 12.51 30.68
N GLN A 86 -9.69 13.73 30.20
CA GLN A 86 -10.39 13.98 28.95
C GLN A 86 -9.49 13.72 27.74
N LEU A 87 -10.01 13.00 26.74
CA LEU A 87 -9.35 12.75 25.47
C LEU A 87 -10.21 13.31 24.32
N THR A 88 -9.66 14.24 23.53
CA THR A 88 -10.37 14.93 22.43
C THR A 88 -9.56 14.92 21.14
N ASP A 89 -10.21 15.16 20.00
CA ASP A 89 -9.51 15.34 18.72
C ASP A 89 -8.77 16.68 18.67
N PHE A 90 -7.56 16.67 18.12
CA PHE A 90 -6.80 17.87 17.81
C PHE A 90 -6.96 18.19 16.32
N ALA A 91 -7.70 19.26 16.02
CA ALA A 91 -7.91 19.69 14.64
C ALA A 91 -6.67 20.42 14.11
N LEU A 92 -6.05 19.87 13.06
CA LEU A 92 -4.98 20.52 12.33
C LEU A 92 -5.59 21.45 11.26
N HIS A 93 -5.49 22.75 11.46
CA HIS A 93 -6.00 23.77 10.54
C HIS A 93 -4.89 24.32 9.64
N GLY A 94 -5.29 24.90 8.50
CA GLY A 94 -4.36 25.58 7.58
C GLY A 94 -3.47 24.65 6.75
N LEU A 95 -3.70 23.34 6.81
CA LEU A 95 -3.01 22.38 5.96
C LEU A 95 -3.75 22.24 4.62
N SER A 96 -3.09 22.62 3.54
CA SER A 96 -3.48 22.17 2.21
C SER A 96 -2.82 20.83 1.94
N PRO A 97 -3.54 19.82 1.41
CA PRO A 97 -2.89 18.63 0.90
C PRO A 97 -1.74 19.06 -0.03
N PRO A 98 -0.55 18.44 0.09
CA PRO A 98 0.51 18.75 -0.84
C PRO A 98 -0.04 18.58 -2.26
N ALA A 99 0.25 19.55 -3.14
CA ALA A 99 -0.11 19.44 -4.54
C ALA A 99 0.33 18.05 -4.99
N ALA A 100 -0.60 17.28 -5.56
CA ALA A 100 -0.32 15.92 -6.01
C ALA A 100 0.79 16.00 -7.05
N ARG A 101 2.06 15.96 -6.61
CA ARG A 101 3.19 15.64 -7.45
C ARG A 101 2.91 14.22 -7.84
N GLY A 102 2.34 14.02 -9.03
CA GLY A 102 1.95 12.72 -9.53
C GLY A 102 3.05 11.75 -9.17
N LEU A 103 2.71 10.71 -8.39
CA LEU A 103 3.64 9.81 -7.71
C LEU A 103 4.88 9.55 -8.57
N VAL A 104 5.94 10.32 -8.34
CA VAL A 104 7.24 10.04 -8.94
C VAL A 104 7.77 8.92 -8.09
N MET A 105 7.46 7.70 -8.49
CA MET A 105 8.07 6.51 -7.93
C MET A 105 9.58 6.66 -8.16
N THR A 106 10.28 7.15 -7.14
CA THR A 106 11.74 7.15 -7.08
C THR A 106 12.18 5.73 -7.39
N ARG A 107 13.19 5.62 -8.27
CA ARG A 107 13.73 4.35 -8.77
C ARG A 107 13.69 3.30 -7.66
N ALA A 108 12.97 2.20 -7.90
CA ALA A 108 13.07 1.02 -7.05
C ALA A 108 14.56 0.74 -6.84
N ARG A 109 14.99 0.64 -5.59
CA ARG A 109 16.39 0.34 -5.26
C ARG A 109 16.78 -0.90 -6.07
N LYS A 110 17.87 -0.78 -6.82
CA LYS A 110 18.51 -1.91 -7.49
C LYS A 110 19.20 -2.72 -6.40
N GLY A 111 18.47 -3.64 -5.78
CA GLY A 111 18.98 -4.42 -4.67
C GLY A 111 17.92 -5.41 -4.18
N GLN A 112 18.23 -6.69 -4.38
CA GLN A 112 17.54 -7.89 -3.89
C GLN A 112 16.41 -8.44 -4.77
N ASP A 113 16.84 -9.14 -5.83
CA ASP A 113 16.10 -10.22 -6.50
C ASP A 113 15.88 -11.42 -5.54
N ASP A 114 15.10 -11.25 -4.48
CA ASP A 114 14.67 -12.36 -3.60
C ASP A 114 13.14 -12.50 -3.58
N ASN A 115 12.52 -12.46 -4.76
CA ASN A 115 11.15 -12.96 -4.90
C ASN A 115 10.84 -13.20 -6.38
N ARG A 116 11.37 -14.32 -6.92
CA ARG A 116 10.75 -14.95 -8.09
C ARG A 116 9.39 -15.50 -7.66
N GLN A 117 8.41 -14.61 -7.48
CA GLN A 117 7.02 -15.03 -7.46
C GLN A 117 6.77 -15.84 -8.75
N PRO A 118 6.16 -17.04 -8.65
CA PRO A 118 5.83 -17.82 -9.83
C PRO A 118 4.92 -16.98 -10.72
N ALA A 119 5.29 -16.86 -11.99
CA ALA A 119 4.49 -16.12 -12.95
C ALA A 119 3.19 -16.89 -13.22
N GLU A 120 2.06 -16.21 -13.19
CA GLU A 120 0.80 -16.78 -13.67
C GLU A 120 0.87 -16.91 -15.19
N LEU A 121 0.78 -18.14 -15.70
CA LEU A 121 0.77 -18.39 -17.14
C LEU A 121 -0.61 -18.06 -17.73
N LEU A 122 -0.66 -17.09 -18.63
CA LEU A 122 -1.87 -16.67 -19.34
C LEU A 122 -1.68 -16.80 -20.85
N HIS A 123 -2.77 -17.07 -21.56
CA HIS A 123 -2.79 -17.09 -23.02
C HIS A 123 -3.57 -15.87 -23.51
N ALA A 124 -2.93 -15.02 -24.31
CA ALA A 124 -3.61 -13.88 -24.91
C ALA A 124 -4.65 -14.38 -25.93
N LYS A 125 -5.85 -13.81 -25.87
CA LYS A 125 -6.91 -14.06 -26.85
C LYS A 125 -6.76 -13.13 -28.04
N GLY A 126 -6.79 -13.67 -29.25
CA GLY A 126 -6.58 -12.93 -30.49
C GLY A 126 -5.27 -13.33 -31.16
N ARG A 127 -5.23 -13.19 -32.49
CA ARG A 127 -4.08 -13.56 -33.31
C ARG A 127 -3.28 -12.33 -33.71
N LEU A 128 -1.97 -12.44 -33.61
CA LEU A 128 -1.02 -11.41 -34.04
C LEU A 128 -0.23 -11.94 -35.23
N GLY A 129 -0.04 -11.12 -36.26
CA GLY A 129 0.82 -11.40 -37.39
C GLY A 129 2.05 -10.50 -37.39
N PRO A 130 2.99 -10.70 -38.33
CA PRO A 130 4.20 -9.88 -38.46
C PRO A 130 3.89 -8.39 -38.62
N GLY A 131 4.79 -7.53 -38.15
CA GLY A 131 4.64 -6.08 -38.15
C GLY A 131 4.11 -5.51 -36.82
N ASP A 132 3.48 -4.34 -36.90
CA ASP A 132 2.97 -3.62 -35.73
C ASP A 132 1.74 -4.29 -35.13
N ALA A 133 1.85 -4.66 -33.86
CA ALA A 133 0.82 -5.34 -33.09
C ALA A 133 0.59 -4.67 -31.73
N SER A 134 -0.48 -5.06 -31.04
CA SER A 134 -0.70 -4.60 -29.66
C SER A 134 -1.30 -5.67 -28.76
N LEU A 135 -0.79 -5.75 -27.52
CA LEU A 135 -1.38 -6.51 -26.45
C LEU A 135 -2.17 -5.57 -25.52
N LEU A 136 -3.46 -5.85 -25.35
CA LEU A 136 -4.31 -5.24 -24.34
C LEU A 136 -4.22 -6.05 -23.05
N VAL A 137 -3.77 -5.41 -21.96
CA VAL A 137 -3.65 -6.03 -20.64
C VAL A 137 -4.74 -5.45 -19.74
N ASP A 138 -5.68 -6.30 -19.35
CA ASP A 138 -6.80 -5.93 -18.50
C ASP A 138 -6.71 -6.62 -17.14
N VAL A 139 -7.41 -6.07 -16.15
CA VAL A 139 -7.52 -6.64 -14.81
C VAL A 139 -8.99 -6.73 -14.43
N ALA A 140 -9.50 -7.94 -14.30
CA ALA A 140 -10.84 -8.20 -13.82
C ALA A 140 -10.83 -8.29 -12.29
N MET A 141 -11.41 -7.28 -11.64
CA MET A 141 -11.51 -7.24 -10.18
C MET A 141 -12.40 -8.38 -9.65
N PRO A 142 -12.09 -8.93 -8.45
CA PRO A 142 -12.99 -9.83 -7.75
C PRO A 142 -14.31 -9.12 -7.40
N GLN A 143 -15.33 -9.89 -7.02
CA GLN A 143 -16.66 -9.35 -6.71
C GLN A 143 -16.55 -8.21 -5.68
N ASN A 144 -17.21 -7.09 -5.99
CA ASN A 144 -17.19 -5.84 -5.20
C ASN A 144 -15.84 -5.12 -5.11
N GLY A 145 -14.84 -5.49 -5.92
CA GLY A 145 -13.56 -4.79 -6.02
C GLY A 145 -13.57 -3.66 -7.05
N LYS A 146 -12.92 -2.54 -6.75
CA LYS A 146 -12.66 -1.45 -7.72
C LYS A 146 -11.21 -1.00 -7.65
N LEU A 147 -10.64 -0.60 -8.79
CA LEU A 147 -9.35 0.09 -8.78
C LEU A 147 -9.42 1.35 -7.93
N THR A 148 -8.37 1.60 -7.15
CA THR A 148 -8.28 2.80 -6.33
C THR A 148 -8.21 4.04 -7.23
N GLN A 149 -9.20 4.92 -7.12
CA GLN A 149 -9.24 6.16 -7.90
C GLN A 149 -8.05 7.06 -7.53
N GLY A 150 -7.43 7.68 -8.52
CA GLY A 150 -6.19 8.46 -8.37
C GLY A 150 -4.91 7.64 -8.17
N ALA A 151 -4.98 6.34 -7.83
CA ALA A 151 -3.79 5.50 -7.68
C ALA A 151 -3.20 5.04 -9.03
N PRO A 152 -1.87 5.11 -9.20
CA PRO A 152 -1.23 4.75 -10.45
C PRO A 152 -1.27 3.24 -10.69
N VAL A 153 -1.47 2.86 -11.95
CA VAL A 153 -1.22 1.49 -12.44
C VAL A 153 0.12 1.47 -13.15
N SER A 154 1.01 0.58 -12.74
CA SER A 154 2.33 0.42 -13.36
C SER A 154 2.48 -0.93 -14.02
N LEU A 155 3.01 -0.93 -15.25
CA LEU A 155 3.32 -2.12 -16.04
C LEU A 155 4.80 -2.12 -16.40
N VAL A 156 5.46 -3.24 -16.11
CA VAL A 156 6.77 -3.57 -16.63
C VAL A 156 6.64 -4.75 -17.58
N ALA A 157 7.15 -4.64 -18.80
CA ALA A 157 7.11 -5.70 -19.79
C ALA A 157 8.51 -6.07 -20.27
N GLU A 158 8.76 -7.37 -20.38
CA GLU A 158 10.00 -7.98 -20.86
C GLU A 158 9.67 -9.14 -21.81
N VAL A 159 10.47 -9.29 -22.86
CA VAL A 159 10.29 -10.36 -23.86
C VAL A 159 10.99 -11.62 -23.38
N VAL A 160 10.30 -12.75 -23.48
CA VAL A 160 10.85 -14.09 -23.25
C VAL A 160 10.63 -14.92 -24.51
N GLY A 161 11.63 -14.96 -25.39
CA GLY A 161 11.54 -15.68 -26.67
C GLY A 161 12.18 -14.91 -27.83
N ALA A 162 11.83 -15.30 -29.05
CA ALA A 162 12.44 -14.79 -30.28
C ALA A 162 11.41 -14.14 -31.21
N GLY A 163 11.84 -13.10 -31.93
CA GLY A 163 11.00 -12.42 -32.92
C GLY A 163 9.91 -11.49 -32.36
N ILE A 164 9.84 -11.29 -31.05
CA ILE A 164 8.96 -10.31 -30.41
C ILE A 164 9.82 -9.12 -29.98
N ALA A 165 9.47 -7.91 -30.42
CA ALA A 165 10.16 -6.69 -30.03
C ALA A 165 9.20 -5.71 -29.33
N LEU A 166 9.72 -5.03 -28.32
CA LEU A 166 9.10 -3.87 -27.68
C LEU A 166 9.81 -2.61 -28.20
N PRO A 167 9.15 -1.44 -28.26
CA PRO A 167 9.78 -0.16 -28.61
C PRO A 167 11.07 0.16 -27.84
N LYS A 168 11.21 -0.41 -26.63
CA LYS A 168 12.44 -0.41 -25.83
C LYS A 168 12.64 -1.80 -25.27
N LYS A 169 13.89 -2.26 -25.08
CA LYS A 169 14.24 -3.58 -24.49
C LYS A 169 13.41 -3.95 -23.25
N LYS A 170 13.00 -2.95 -22.47
CA LYS A 170 12.06 -3.06 -21.37
C LYS A 170 11.14 -1.84 -21.39
N ILE A 171 9.84 -2.05 -21.24
CA ILE A 171 8.87 -0.96 -21.10
C ILE A 171 8.48 -0.85 -19.63
N ARG A 172 8.57 0.36 -19.08
CA ARG A 172 7.96 0.72 -17.80
C ARG A 172 6.98 1.86 -18.07
N ARG A 173 5.70 1.63 -17.81
CA ARG A 173 4.65 2.62 -17.99
C ARG A 173 3.87 2.76 -16.68
N THR A 174 3.72 3.99 -16.22
CA THR A 174 2.81 4.34 -15.12
C THR A 174 1.66 5.13 -15.72
N LEU A 175 0.43 4.73 -15.43
CA LEU A 175 -0.78 5.39 -15.91
C LEU A 175 -1.59 5.94 -14.72
N ALA A 176 -2.36 6.99 -14.97
CA ALA A 176 -3.36 7.49 -14.03
C ALA A 176 -4.44 6.41 -13.79
N ALA A 177 -5.10 6.46 -12.63
CA ALA A 177 -6.10 5.48 -12.23
C ALA A 177 -7.23 5.35 -13.27
N GLY A 178 -7.71 4.11 -13.48
CA GLY A 178 -8.89 3.82 -14.30
C GLY A 178 -8.63 3.63 -15.80
N THR A 179 -7.41 3.79 -16.30
CA THR A 179 -7.10 3.56 -17.73
C THR A 179 -6.76 2.10 -18.04
N LEU A 180 -7.67 1.17 -17.75
CA LEU A 180 -7.63 -0.18 -18.29
C LEU A 180 -8.54 -0.29 -19.53
N PRO A 181 -8.20 -1.14 -20.52
CA PRO A 181 -7.00 -1.98 -20.59
C PRO A 181 -5.73 -1.19 -20.94
N LEU A 182 -4.57 -1.67 -20.46
CA LEU A 182 -3.27 -1.15 -20.85
C LEU A 182 -2.93 -1.60 -22.27
N ARG A 183 -2.63 -0.66 -23.17
CA ARG A 183 -2.13 -0.98 -24.51
C ARG A 183 -0.60 -1.07 -24.51
N LEU A 184 -0.07 -2.26 -24.76
CA LEU A 184 1.35 -2.54 -24.96
C LEU A 184 1.63 -2.72 -26.46
N PRO A 185 2.33 -1.77 -27.12
CA PRO A 185 2.74 -1.93 -28.51
C PRO A 185 3.85 -2.98 -28.65
N LEU A 186 3.75 -3.79 -29.71
CA LEU A 186 4.67 -4.87 -30.06
C LEU A 186 5.04 -4.76 -31.54
N VAL A 187 6.23 -5.24 -31.90
CA VAL A 187 6.62 -5.49 -33.29
C VAL A 187 6.96 -6.97 -33.41
N LEU A 188 6.35 -7.67 -34.36
CA LEU A 188 6.56 -9.10 -34.56
C LEU A 188 7.32 -9.37 -35.86
N ALA A 189 8.41 -10.13 -35.77
CA ALA A 189 9.08 -10.69 -36.94
C ALA A 189 8.30 -11.89 -37.50
N PRO A 190 8.47 -12.24 -38.79
CA PRO A 190 7.98 -13.51 -39.32
C PRO A 190 8.47 -14.70 -38.47
N GLY A 191 7.56 -15.60 -38.08
CA GLY A 191 7.89 -16.76 -37.23
C GLY A 191 8.16 -16.44 -35.75
N ALA A 192 7.78 -15.25 -35.27
CA ALA A 192 7.89 -14.88 -33.86
C ALA A 192 7.22 -15.91 -32.95
N HIS A 193 7.90 -16.29 -31.86
CA HIS A 193 7.38 -17.23 -30.87
C HIS A 193 7.95 -16.91 -29.50
N GLY A 194 7.13 -17.10 -28.47
CA GLY A 194 7.51 -16.83 -27.09
C GLY A 194 6.38 -16.24 -26.26
N SER A 195 6.76 -15.68 -25.13
CA SER A 195 5.87 -15.05 -24.16
C SER A 195 6.38 -13.66 -23.78
N LEU A 196 5.49 -12.90 -23.15
CA LEU A 196 5.84 -11.64 -22.49
C LEU A 196 5.76 -11.84 -20.98
N ARG A 197 6.85 -11.54 -20.28
CA ARG A 197 6.84 -11.45 -18.82
C ARG A 197 6.38 -10.06 -18.42
N LEU A 198 5.22 -9.99 -17.78
CA LEU A 198 4.61 -8.75 -17.32
C LEU A 198 4.65 -8.69 -15.80
N GLN A 199 5.02 -7.53 -15.24
CA GLN A 199 4.80 -7.22 -13.84
C GLN A 199 3.84 -6.04 -13.74
N LEU A 200 2.66 -6.30 -13.17
CA LEU A 200 1.63 -5.32 -12.88
C LEU A 200 1.70 -4.94 -11.40
N ASN A 201 1.73 -3.64 -11.11
CA ASN A 201 1.50 -3.14 -9.75
C ASN A 201 0.34 -2.14 -9.79
N TYR A 202 -0.67 -2.37 -8.97
CA TYR A 202 -1.90 -1.59 -8.89
C TYR A 202 -2.50 -1.66 -7.49
N TYR A 203 -3.47 -0.80 -7.22
CA TYR A 203 -4.22 -0.77 -5.96
C TYR A 203 -5.70 -0.99 -6.28
N TRP A 204 -6.36 -1.79 -5.46
CA TRP A 204 -7.80 -1.99 -5.55
C TRP A 204 -8.42 -2.04 -4.16
N CYS A 205 -9.66 -1.58 -4.02
CA CYS A 205 -10.36 -1.55 -2.76
C CYS A 205 -11.58 -2.48 -2.80
N THR A 206 -11.88 -3.13 -1.68
CA THR A 206 -13.16 -3.81 -1.47
C THR A 206 -14.27 -2.77 -1.28
N SER A 207 -15.50 -3.10 -1.69
CA SER A 207 -16.68 -2.26 -1.39
C SER A 207 -17.33 -2.71 -0.08
N GLY A 208 -17.81 -1.75 0.73
CA GLY A 208 -18.49 -1.98 2.00
C GLY A 208 -18.06 -0.97 3.08
N ASP A 209 -18.69 -1.02 4.26
CA ASP A 209 -18.41 -0.12 5.40
C ASP A 209 -16.98 -0.27 5.96
N THR A 210 -16.30 -1.37 5.61
CA THR A 210 -14.90 -1.67 5.93
C THR A 210 -14.05 -1.79 4.66
N ALA A 211 -14.24 -0.88 3.70
CA ALA A 211 -13.48 -0.82 2.46
C ALA A 211 -11.96 -0.78 2.75
N ALA A 212 -11.26 -1.87 2.41
CA ALA A 212 -9.81 -1.97 2.54
C ALA A 212 -9.18 -1.86 1.15
N CYS A 213 -8.22 -0.97 1.00
CA CYS A 213 -7.44 -0.83 -0.23
C CYS A 213 -6.17 -1.67 -0.15
N ILE A 214 -6.01 -2.59 -1.09
CA ILE A 214 -4.97 -3.61 -1.11
C ILE A 214 -3.97 -3.26 -2.24
N PRO A 215 -2.67 -3.09 -1.93
CA PRO A 215 -1.64 -3.06 -2.95
C PRO A 215 -1.45 -4.46 -3.53
N GLU A 216 -1.52 -4.57 -4.86
CA GLU A 216 -1.38 -5.82 -5.58
C GLU A 216 -0.18 -5.77 -6.52
N ARG A 217 0.64 -6.83 -6.46
CA ARG A 217 1.76 -7.06 -7.38
C ARG A 217 1.57 -8.44 -8.02
N SER A 218 1.36 -8.43 -9.33
CA SER A 218 1.10 -9.64 -10.10
C SER A 218 2.17 -9.82 -11.17
N VAL A 219 2.77 -11.01 -11.23
CA VAL A 219 3.75 -11.40 -12.26
C VAL A 219 3.05 -12.38 -13.20
N LEU A 220 3.00 -12.05 -14.49
CA LEU A 220 2.31 -12.82 -15.51
C LEU A 220 3.31 -13.25 -16.57
N GLU A 221 3.15 -14.46 -17.08
CA GLU A 221 3.79 -14.89 -18.31
C GLU A 221 2.70 -15.07 -19.37
N VAL A 222 2.70 -14.19 -20.39
CA VAL A 222 1.63 -14.14 -21.39
C VAL A 222 2.11 -14.74 -22.69
N LYS A 223 1.59 -15.93 -23.04
CA LYS A 223 1.80 -16.55 -24.35
C LYS A 223 0.97 -15.85 -25.42
N LEU A 224 1.60 -15.55 -26.55
CA LEU A 224 0.98 -14.89 -27.70
C LEU A 224 0.70 -15.91 -28.80
N ASP A 225 -0.46 -15.81 -29.44
CA ASP A 225 -0.75 -16.52 -30.69
C ASP A 225 -0.27 -15.65 -31.86
N THR A 226 0.85 -16.04 -32.48
CA THR A 226 1.51 -15.33 -33.57
C THR A 226 1.16 -15.87 -34.97
N SER A 227 0.07 -16.66 -35.08
CA SER A 227 -0.40 -17.25 -36.36
C SER A 227 -1.23 -16.31 -37.24
N GLY A 228 -1.28 -15.01 -36.90
CA GLY A 228 -2.03 -13.99 -37.63
C GLY A 228 -1.37 -13.59 -38.96
N LYS A 229 -2.15 -12.93 -39.84
CA LYS A 229 -1.68 -12.52 -41.18
C LYS A 229 -0.68 -11.35 -41.13
N ALA A 230 -1.08 -10.19 -40.61
CA ALA A 230 -0.21 -9.02 -40.41
C ALA A 230 -0.77 -8.15 -39.28
N GLY A 231 0.11 -7.67 -38.40
CA GLY A 231 -0.24 -6.88 -37.23
C GLY A 231 -1.32 -7.50 -36.34
N GLY A 232 -2.17 -6.67 -35.75
CA GLY A 232 -3.35 -7.12 -35.02
C GLY A 232 -3.32 -6.81 -33.53
N GLN A 233 -4.31 -7.34 -32.83
CA GLN A 233 -4.50 -7.09 -31.42
C GLN A 233 -4.87 -8.37 -30.68
N ALA A 234 -4.23 -8.57 -29.53
CA ALA A 234 -4.55 -9.63 -28.59
C ALA A 234 -4.91 -9.01 -27.24
N ARG A 235 -5.69 -9.72 -26.43
CA ARG A 235 -6.09 -9.30 -25.09
C ARG A 235 -5.80 -10.38 -24.07
N VAL A 236 -5.25 -9.98 -22.94
CA VAL A 236 -5.11 -10.83 -21.75
C VAL A 236 -5.85 -10.16 -20.58
N VAL A 237 -6.53 -10.97 -19.76
CA VAL A 237 -7.25 -10.49 -18.57
C VAL A 237 -6.69 -11.23 -17.37
N HIS A 238 -6.06 -10.50 -16.47
CA HIS A 238 -5.59 -11.03 -15.18
C HIS A 238 -6.68 -10.88 -14.12
N ARG A 239 -6.78 -11.85 -13.21
CA ARG A 239 -7.64 -11.78 -12.03
C ARG A 239 -6.76 -11.92 -10.79
N PRO A 240 -6.71 -10.92 -9.90
CA PRO A 240 -5.97 -11.07 -8.65
C PRO A 240 -6.61 -12.19 -7.82
N ARG A 241 -5.76 -12.94 -7.12
CA ARG A 241 -6.23 -13.98 -6.21
C ARG A 241 -6.92 -13.31 -5.02
N GLN A 242 -8.10 -13.82 -4.65
CA GLN A 242 -8.71 -13.47 -3.37
C GLN A 242 -7.78 -14.01 -2.27
N ARG A 243 -7.36 -13.14 -1.35
CA ARG A 243 -6.61 -13.51 -0.15
C ARG A 243 -7.59 -13.77 0.99
#